data_AF-A0A139ALL0-F1
#
_entry.id   AF-A0A139ALL0-F1
#
_cell.length_a   1.000
_cell.length_b   1.000
_cell.length_c   1.000
_cell.angle_alpha   90.00
_cell.angle_beta   90.00
_cell.angle_gamma   90.00
#
_symmetry.space_group_name_H-M   'P 1'
#
loop_
_entity.id
_entity.type
_entity.pdbx_description
1 polymer ?
#
loop_
_entity_poly.entity_id
_entity_poly.type
_entity_poly.pdbx_seq_one_letter_code
_entity_poly.pdbx_strand_id
1 'polypeptide(L)'
;MAVEKWFVISPFEADAMARAGMDVRSSCRPTPDEPGKLLLDTAKIDQQELKRQEVIYETLVTEREYVRDLKIIIDLYLKVMREKKILPPKGLAIVFSNIEQILPVNVELLARLEDRRIRSGAVVKEVGDVFLELASYLKMYTV
;
A
#
# COMPACT_ATOMS: atom_id res chain seq x y z
N MET A 1 -13.61 26.35 -12.41
CA MET A 1 -12.36 25.57 -12.41
C MET A 1 -12.42 24.64 -11.22
N ALA A 2 -12.76 23.38 -11.46
CA ALA A 2 -13.00 22.38 -10.44
C ALA A 2 -11.79 21.43 -10.38
N VAL A 3 -11.11 21.40 -9.24
CA VAL A 3 -10.08 20.39 -8.91
C VAL A 3 -10.38 19.84 -7.51
N GLU A 4 -11.60 19.35 -7.30
CA GLU A 4 -12.05 18.70 -6.05
C GLU A 4 -12.49 17.25 -6.32
N LYS A 5 -11.61 16.41 -6.90
CA LYS A 5 -12.00 15.03 -7.23
C LYS A 5 -10.96 13.94 -6.97
N TRP A 6 -9.90 14.24 -6.23
CA TRP A 6 -8.79 13.31 -6.04
C TRP A 6 -8.87 12.47 -4.75
N PHE A 7 -9.97 12.59 -4.00
CA PHE A 7 -10.28 11.71 -2.85
C PHE A 7 -11.43 10.77 -3.22
N VAL A 8 -11.20 9.81 -4.12
CA VAL A 8 -12.18 8.73 -4.35
C VAL A 8 -11.64 7.46 -3.71
N ILE A 9 -12.10 7.24 -2.48
CA ILE A 9 -12.07 5.96 -1.77
C ILE A 9 -12.64 4.88 -2.70
N SER A 10 -12.03 3.70 -2.72
CA SER A 10 -12.53 2.57 -3.52
C SER A 10 -13.98 2.23 -3.12
N PRO A 11 -14.90 1.95 -4.07
CA PRO A 11 -16.28 1.54 -3.76
C PRO A 11 -16.37 0.34 -2.80
N PHE A 12 -15.31 -0.47 -2.75
CA PHE A 12 -15.17 -1.61 -1.86
C PHE A 12 -14.94 -1.21 -0.39
N GLU A 13 -14.15 -0.16 -0.16
CA GLU A 13 -13.86 0.37 1.19
C GLU A 13 -15.08 1.09 1.77
N ALA A 14 -15.86 1.77 0.93
CA ALA A 14 -17.08 2.46 1.33
C ALA A 14 -18.17 1.49 1.87
N ASP A 15 -18.35 0.31 1.25
CA ASP A 15 -19.36 -0.68 1.67
C ASP A 15 -18.96 -1.43 2.95
N ALA A 16 -17.66 -1.72 3.12
CA ALA A 16 -17.12 -2.34 4.34
C ALA A 16 -17.29 -1.43 5.57
N MET A 17 -17.12 -0.12 5.39
CA MET A 17 -17.22 0.88 6.46
C MET A 17 -18.67 1.20 6.86
N ALA A 18 -19.60 1.19 5.91
CA ALA A 18 -21.04 1.40 6.18
C ALA A 18 -21.65 0.28 7.04
N ARG A 19 -21.23 -0.97 6.83
CA ARG A 19 -21.69 -2.14 7.61
C ARG A 19 -21.19 -2.16 9.05
N ALA A 20 -20.08 -1.48 9.33
CA ALA A 20 -19.46 -1.42 10.65
C ALA A 20 -20.01 -0.28 11.54
N GLY A 21 -20.99 0.51 11.06
CA GLY A 21 -21.65 1.55 11.85
C GLY A 21 -20.72 2.69 12.32
N MET A 22 -19.56 2.86 11.69
CA MET A 22 -18.58 3.89 12.04
C MET A 22 -18.88 5.20 11.30
N ASP A 23 -18.97 6.29 12.06
CA ASP A 23 -19.12 7.65 11.52
C ASP A 23 -17.87 8.06 10.74
N VAL A 24 -18.01 8.06 9.41
CA VAL A 24 -17.03 8.41 8.36
C VAL A 24 -16.33 9.74 8.63
N ARG A 25 -16.93 10.64 9.41
CA ARG A 25 -16.38 12.00 9.62
C ARG A 25 -15.41 12.13 10.78
N SER A 26 -15.20 11.07 11.57
CA SER A 26 -14.44 11.14 12.81
C SER A 26 -13.09 10.40 12.79
N SER A 27 -12.91 9.34 12.01
CA SER A 27 -11.64 8.58 12.02
C SER A 27 -10.65 8.96 10.92
N CYS A 28 -11.06 9.74 9.92
CA CYS A 28 -10.19 10.28 8.87
C CYS A 28 -10.30 11.81 8.79
N ARG A 29 -10.29 12.51 9.94
CA ARG A 29 -9.80 13.89 9.91
C ARG A 29 -8.27 13.80 9.92
N PRO A 30 -7.58 14.36 8.90
CA PRO A 30 -6.16 14.59 9.05
C PRO A 30 -6.03 15.51 10.27
N THR A 31 -5.38 15.00 11.31
CA THR A 31 -5.02 15.84 12.45
C THR A 31 -4.06 16.92 11.91
N PRO A 32 -4.08 18.16 12.44
CA PRO A 32 -3.15 19.22 12.02
C PRO A 32 -1.66 18.81 12.13
N ASP A 33 -1.40 17.71 12.82
CA ASP A 33 -0.15 17.04 13.12
C ASP A 33 0.25 15.90 12.18
N GLU A 34 -0.49 15.59 11.09
CA GLU A 34 0.00 14.67 10.03
C GLU A 34 0.98 15.39 9.07
N PRO A 35 2.29 15.06 9.06
CA PRO A 35 3.25 15.64 8.13
C PRO A 35 3.12 14.95 6.76
N GLY A 36 2.00 15.20 6.07
CA GLY A 36 1.63 14.47 4.85
C GLY A 36 1.22 15.34 3.67
N LYS A 37 0.96 16.65 3.85
CA LYS A 37 0.87 17.56 2.72
C LYS A 37 2.27 18.00 2.37
N LEU A 38 2.87 17.38 1.34
CA LEU A 38 4.01 17.98 0.66
C LEU A 38 3.54 19.34 0.14
N LEU A 39 3.76 20.38 0.96
CA LEU A 39 3.83 21.76 0.54
C LEU A 39 5.14 21.87 -0.27
N LEU A 40 5.18 21.20 -1.42
CA LEU A 40 6.16 21.52 -2.44
C LEU A 40 5.89 22.98 -2.76
N ASP A 41 6.88 23.84 -2.55
CA ASP A 41 6.85 25.20 -3.06
C ASP A 41 6.75 25.11 -4.60
N THR A 42 5.52 24.97 -5.09
CA THR A 42 5.13 24.77 -6.48
C THR A 42 5.58 25.90 -7.39
N ALA A 43 6.10 26.99 -6.81
CA ALA A 43 6.70 28.11 -7.51
C ALA A 43 8.02 27.77 -8.23
N LYS A 44 8.67 26.63 -7.95
CA LYS A 44 10.01 26.31 -8.51
C LYS A 44 10.16 24.93 -9.16
N ILE A 45 9.10 24.13 -9.22
CA ILE A 45 9.16 22.76 -9.74
C ILE A 45 8.37 22.67 -11.04
N ASP A 46 8.97 22.03 -12.05
CA ASP A 46 8.33 21.84 -13.34
C ASP A 46 7.10 20.91 -13.21
N GLN A 47 6.09 21.13 -14.05
CA GLN A 47 4.85 20.36 -14.05
C GLN A 47 5.08 18.87 -14.30
N GLN A 48 6.11 18.52 -15.09
CA GLN A 48 6.49 17.13 -15.31
C GLN A 48 7.03 16.48 -14.04
N GLU A 49 7.82 17.22 -13.27
CA GLU A 49 8.40 16.73 -12.02
C GLU A 49 7.34 16.61 -10.92
N LEU A 50 6.37 17.52 -10.87
CA LEU A 50 5.22 17.41 -9.96
C LEU A 50 4.48 16.08 -10.19
N LYS A 51 4.11 15.80 -11.44
CA LYS A 51 3.44 14.54 -11.81
C LYS A 51 4.27 13.31 -11.46
N ARG A 52 5.59 13.39 -11.62
CA ARG A 52 6.49 12.28 -11.26
C ARG A 52 6.48 12.02 -9.75
N GLN A 53 6.49 13.08 -8.93
CA GLN A 53 6.38 12.94 -7.48
C GLN A 53 5.01 12.38 -7.06
N GLU A 54 3.93 12.78 -7.74
CA GLU A 54 2.58 12.22 -7.53
C GLU A 54 2.53 10.72 -7.79
N VAL A 55 3.06 10.26 -8.93
CA VAL A 55 3.11 8.83 -9.27
C VAL A 55 3.94 8.03 -8.27
N ILE A 56 5.08 8.58 -7.81
CA ILE A 56 5.90 7.94 -6.77
C ILE A 56 5.13 7.81 -5.46
N TYR A 57 4.42 8.86 -5.07
CA TYR A 57 3.61 8.85 -3.87
C TYR A 57 2.45 7.84 -3.97
N GLU A 58 1.74 7.83 -5.09
CA GLU A 58 0.67 6.87 -5.37
C GLU A 58 1.17 5.43 -5.32
N THR A 59 2.35 5.16 -5.90
CA THR A 59 2.99 3.83 -5.83
C THR A 59 3.21 3.40 -4.38
N LEU A 60 3.69 4.29 -3.51
CA LEU A 60 3.91 3.98 -2.10
C LEU A 60 2.59 3.72 -1.35
N VAL A 61 1.56 4.54 -1.60
CA VAL A 61 0.25 4.39 -0.95
C VAL A 61 -0.42 3.08 -1.35
N THR A 62 -0.44 2.77 -2.64
CA THR A 62 -1.02 1.54 -3.16
C THR A 62 -0.25 0.30 -2.70
N GLU A 63 1.08 0.36 -2.58
CA GLU A 63 1.89 -0.72 -2.01
C GLU A 63 1.58 -0.95 -0.53
N ARG A 64 1.35 0.11 0.24
CA ARG A 64 0.94 0.01 1.64
C ARG A 64 -0.42 -0.69 1.78
N GLU A 65 -1.36 -0.35 0.92
CA GLU A 65 -2.68 -1.01 0.87
C GLU A 65 -2.53 -2.48 0.49
N TYR A 66 -1.71 -2.80 -0.51
CA TYR A 66 -1.42 -4.17 -0.91
C TYR A 66 -0.84 -5.02 0.24
N VAL A 67 0.16 -4.50 0.97
CA VAL A 67 0.74 -5.18 2.14
C VAL A 67 -0.30 -5.38 3.26
N ARG A 68 -1.20 -4.40 3.46
CA ARG A 68 -2.29 -4.52 4.44
C ARG A 68 -3.23 -5.67 4.05
N ASP A 69 -3.61 -5.76 2.78
CA ASP A 69 -4.51 -6.79 2.28
C ASP A 69 -3.89 -8.19 2.38
N LEU A 70 -2.60 -8.33 2.06
CA LEU A 70 -1.87 -9.59 2.25
C LEU A 70 -1.90 -10.04 3.72
N LYS A 71 -1.69 -9.12 4.68
CA LYS A 71 -1.79 -9.43 6.11
C LYS A 71 -3.20 -9.86 6.50
N ILE A 72 -4.23 -9.18 6.00
CA ILE A 72 -5.63 -9.54 6.23
C ILE A 72 -5.91 -10.97 5.75
N ILE A 73 -5.47 -11.31 4.53
CA ILE A 73 -5.67 -12.66 3.97
C ILE A 73 -4.97 -13.71 4.85
N ILE A 74 -3.74 -13.46 5.26
CA ILE A 74 -2.96 -14.41 6.08
C ILE A 74 -3.57 -14.56 7.48
N ASP A 75 -3.84 -13.45 8.16
CA ASP A 75 -4.21 -13.45 9.57
C ASP A 75 -5.68 -13.81 9.79
N LEU A 76 -6.59 -13.29 8.97
CA LEU A 76 -8.03 -13.49 9.16
C LEU A 76 -8.58 -14.71 8.42
N TYR A 77 -7.94 -15.14 7.32
CA TYR A 77 -8.42 -16.27 6.54
C TYR A 77 -7.52 -17.49 6.70
N LEU A 78 -6.26 -17.43 6.27
CA LEU A 78 -5.38 -18.60 6.26
C LEU A 78 -5.15 -19.18 7.67
N LYS A 79 -4.77 -18.35 8.64
CA LYS A 79 -4.53 -18.80 10.03
C LYS A 79 -5.80 -19.32 10.67
N VAL A 80 -6.90 -18.58 10.57
CA VAL A 80 -8.21 -18.99 11.14
C VAL A 80 -8.69 -20.31 10.53
N MET A 81 -8.58 -20.49 9.20
CA MET A 81 -8.97 -21.73 8.54
C MET A 81 -8.08 -22.91 8.94
N ARG A 82 -6.77 -22.67 9.11
CA ARG A 82 -5.79 -23.67 9.58
C ARG A 82 -6.08 -24.11 11.01
N GLU A 83 -6.33 -23.16 11.92
CA GLU A 83 -6.64 -23.42 13.33
C GLU A 83 -7.97 -24.16 13.51
N LYS A 84 -9.03 -23.70 12.82
CA LYS A 84 -10.35 -24.32 12.85
C LYS A 84 -10.44 -25.59 12.01
N LYS A 85 -9.36 -25.98 11.32
CA LYS A 85 -9.28 -27.15 10.42
C LYS A 85 -10.42 -27.18 9.40
N ILE A 86 -10.79 -26.02 8.86
CA ILE A 86 -11.89 -25.89 7.89
C ILE A 86 -11.55 -26.63 6.60
N LEU A 87 -10.27 -26.61 6.22
CA LEU A 87 -9.75 -27.32 5.05
C LEU A 87 -8.53 -28.17 5.45
N PRO A 88 -8.31 -29.30 4.75
CA PRO A 88 -7.08 -30.06 4.92
C PRO A 88 -5.88 -29.23 4.42
N PRO A 89 -4.65 -29.50 4.91
CA PRO A 89 -3.46 -28.74 4.53
C PRO A 89 -3.24 -28.63 3.01
N LYS A 90 -3.57 -29.70 2.26
CA LYS A 90 -3.50 -29.69 0.79
C LYS A 90 -4.47 -28.68 0.16
N GLY A 91 -5.67 -28.56 0.69
CA GLY A 91 -6.67 -27.58 0.21
C GLY A 91 -6.23 -26.14 0.49
N LEU A 92 -5.68 -25.91 1.69
CA LEU A 92 -5.11 -24.59 2.04
C LEU A 92 -3.95 -24.21 1.11
N ALA A 93 -3.05 -25.15 0.81
CA ALA A 93 -1.93 -24.90 -0.11
C ALA A 93 -2.39 -24.59 -1.54
N ILE A 94 -3.48 -25.20 -2.01
CA ILE A 94 -4.05 -24.89 -3.33
C ILE A 94 -4.67 -23.49 -3.37
N VAL A 95 -5.40 -23.10 -2.32
CA VAL A 95 -6.11 -21.81 -2.29
C VAL A 95 -5.17 -20.63 -2.04
N PHE A 96 -4.26 -20.78 -1.07
CA PHE A 96 -3.40 -19.68 -0.62
C PHE A 96 -1.99 -19.71 -1.22
N SER A 97 -1.61 -20.80 -1.89
CA SER A 97 -0.31 -20.95 -2.55
C SER A 97 0.86 -20.52 -1.64
N ASN A 98 1.78 -19.73 -2.16
CA ASN A 98 2.95 -19.19 -1.49
C ASN A 98 2.73 -17.79 -0.89
N ILE A 99 1.49 -17.39 -0.56
CA ILE A 99 1.20 -16.04 -0.05
C ILE A 99 2.00 -15.66 1.20
N GLU A 100 2.27 -16.62 2.09
CA GLU A 100 3.11 -16.41 3.29
C GLU A 100 4.57 -16.05 2.93
N GLN A 101 5.04 -16.46 1.75
CA GLN A 101 6.36 -16.09 1.23
C GLN A 101 6.33 -14.73 0.51
N ILE A 102 5.22 -14.42 -0.16
CA ILE A 102 5.04 -13.15 -0.89
C ILE A 102 5.04 -11.96 0.09
N LEU A 103 4.35 -12.08 1.23
CA LEU A 103 4.22 -10.98 2.20
C LEU A 103 5.56 -10.33 2.61
N PRO A 104 6.58 -11.06 3.12
CA PRO A 104 7.82 -10.43 3.59
C PRO A 104 8.57 -9.67 2.50
N VAL A 105 8.51 -10.12 1.23
CA VAL A 105 9.17 -9.42 0.12
C VAL A 105 8.54 -8.05 -0.13
N ASN A 106 7.21 -7.97 -0.08
CA ASN A 106 6.49 -6.70 -0.28
C ASN A 106 6.54 -5.79 0.95
N VAL A 107 6.62 -6.35 2.16
CA VAL A 107 6.94 -5.57 3.36
C VAL A 107 8.31 -4.91 3.25
N GLU A 108 9.32 -5.63 2.76
CA GLU A 108 10.66 -5.06 2.52
C GLU A 108 10.62 -4.00 1.42
N LEU A 109 9.91 -4.24 0.31
CA LEU A 109 9.70 -3.25 -0.75
C LEU A 109 9.11 -1.95 -0.20
N LEU A 110 8.03 -2.04 0.56
CA LEU A 110 7.37 -0.90 1.19
C LEU A 110 8.32 -0.16 2.13
N ALA A 111 9.04 -0.88 3.00
CA ALA A 111 9.97 -0.28 3.94
C ALA A 111 11.08 0.51 3.22
N ARG A 112 11.63 -0.05 2.13
CA ARG A 112 12.66 0.62 1.31
C ARG A 112 12.13 1.89 0.63
N LEU A 113 10.90 1.85 0.14
CA LEU A 113 10.23 3.01 -0.48
C LEU A 113 9.94 4.10 0.55
N GLU A 114 9.47 3.73 1.75
CA GLU A 114 9.26 4.66 2.87
C GLU A 114 10.58 5.30 3.32
N ASP A 115 11.63 4.51 3.51
CA ASP A 115 12.98 4.99 3.83
C ASP A 115 13.54 5.92 2.76
N ARG A 116 13.27 5.62 1.48
CA ARG A 116 13.67 6.49 0.37
C ARG A 116 12.96 7.83 0.46
N ARG A 117 11.65 7.84 0.71
CA ARG A 117 10.86 9.06 0.87
C ARG A 117 11.37 9.90 2.05
N ILE A 118 11.58 9.29 3.21
CA ILE A 118 12.05 9.99 4.42
C ILE A 118 13.42 10.64 4.20
N ARG A 119 14.33 9.94 3.52
CA ARG A 119 15.67 10.47 3.22
C ARG A 119 15.68 11.51 2.11
N SER A 120 14.69 11.51 1.23
CA SER A 120 14.64 12.36 0.04
C SER A 120 13.93 13.69 0.27
N GLY A 121 14.20 14.38 1.38
CA GLY A 121 13.76 15.77 1.62
C GLY A 121 12.41 16.15 0.99
N ALA A 122 12.43 17.11 0.06
CA ALA A 122 11.23 17.52 -0.69
C ALA A 122 10.99 16.74 -2.00
N VAL A 123 12.03 16.20 -2.63
CA VAL A 123 11.96 15.64 -3.99
C VAL A 123 12.69 14.30 -4.04
N VAL A 124 11.95 13.23 -4.35
CA VAL A 124 12.52 11.88 -4.52
C VAL A 124 13.20 11.78 -5.88
N LYS A 125 14.52 11.64 -5.93
CA LYS A 125 15.27 11.57 -7.20
C LYS A 125 14.97 10.31 -7.99
N GLU A 126 15.10 9.16 -7.35
CA GLU A 126 14.91 7.85 -7.98
C GLU A 126 14.32 6.85 -6.99
N VAL A 127 13.57 5.89 -7.54
CA VAL A 127 13.01 4.73 -6.82
C VAL A 127 13.33 3.41 -7.51
N GLY A 128 13.84 3.44 -8.75
CA GLY A 128 14.04 2.25 -9.56
C GLY A 128 15.11 1.31 -9.01
N ASP A 129 16.11 1.85 -8.31
CA ASP A 129 17.13 1.07 -7.63
C ASP A 129 16.55 0.15 -6.55
N VAL A 130 15.54 0.62 -5.82
CA VAL A 130 14.80 -0.21 -4.84
C VAL A 130 14.15 -1.41 -5.54
N PHE A 131 13.53 -1.20 -6.70
CA PHE A 131 12.92 -2.29 -7.47
C PHE A 131 13.96 -3.25 -8.05
N LEU A 132 15.11 -2.73 -8.51
CA LEU A 132 16.20 -3.56 -9.03
C LEU A 132 16.80 -4.49 -7.97
N GLU A 133 16.93 -4.01 -6.73
CA GLU A 133 17.38 -4.84 -5.59
C GLU A 133 16.41 -6.01 -5.32
N LEU A 134 15.11 -5.77 -5.48
CA LEU A 134 14.07 -6.76 -5.18
C LEU A 134 13.60 -7.59 -6.39
N ALA A 135 14.03 -7.23 -7.61
CA ALA A 135 13.56 -7.83 -8.86
C ALA A 135 13.75 -9.36 -8.92
N SER A 136 14.82 -9.88 -8.32
CA SER A 136 15.04 -11.33 -8.25
C SER A 136 13.99 -12.07 -7.42
N TYR A 137 13.45 -11.42 -6.39
CA TYR A 137 12.45 -12.00 -5.50
C TYR A 137 11.05 -11.97 -6.12
N LEU A 138 10.75 -11.01 -7.01
CA LEU A 138 9.47 -10.95 -7.73
C LEU A 138 9.22 -12.18 -8.62
N LYS A 139 10.24 -12.98 -8.92
CA LYS A 139 10.07 -14.29 -9.56
C LYS A 139 9.17 -15.25 -8.76
N MET A 140 8.98 -15.01 -7.46
CA MET A 140 8.08 -15.80 -6.64
C MET A 140 6.60 -15.66 -7.02
N TYR A 141 6.25 -14.73 -7.92
CA TYR A 141 4.89 -14.61 -8.44
C TYR A 141 4.63 -15.51 -9.65
N THR A 142 5.65 -16.19 -10.18
CA THR A 142 5.53 -17.07 -11.35
C THR A 142 5.32 -18.54 -10.97
N VAL A 143 4.94 -18.83 -9.73
CA VAL A 143 4.72 -20.21 -9.24
C VAL A 143 3.67 -20.92 -10.08
#